data_AF-Q2ACE5-F1
#
_entry.id   AF-Q2ACE5-F1
#
_cell.length_a   1.000
_cell.length_b   1.000
_cell.length_c   1.000
_cell.angle_alpha   90.00
_cell.angle_beta   90.00
_cell.angle_gamma   90.00
#
_symmetry.space_group_name_H-M   'P 1'
#
loop_
_entity.id
_entity.type
_entity.pdbx_description
1 polymer ?
#
loop_
_entity_poly.entity_id
_entity_poly.type
_entity_poly.pdbx_seq_one_letter_code
_entity_poly.pdbx_strand_id
1 'polypeptide(L)'
;AWSRPRYLNLRLPQAKLVYIDLHGIMLDILYNKTQYGFEVSDRGCCGSGLIEAGPLCNPFSQICDPKKFVFWDSYHATEAVNKIFAERTLEKDFPLFF
;
A
#
# COMPACT_ATOMS: atom_id res chain seq x y z
N ALA A 1 0.89 18.67 -10.22
CA ALA A 1 -0.28 19.43 -9.74
C ALA A 1 -1.17 18.45 -8.97
N TRP A 2 -0.83 18.18 -7.70
CA TRP A 2 -1.56 17.24 -6.87
C TRP A 2 -2.58 18.02 -6.04
N SER A 3 -3.81 17.50 -5.99
CA SER A 3 -4.99 18.04 -5.31
C SER A 3 -4.64 18.66 -3.95
N ARG A 4 -4.58 19.99 -3.88
CA ARG A 4 -4.31 20.70 -2.62
C ARG A 4 -5.57 20.61 -1.75
N PRO A 5 -5.64 19.75 -0.72
CA PRO A 5 -6.87 19.53 0.02
C PRO A 5 -7.36 20.83 0.69
N ARG A 6 -6.41 21.70 1.07
CA ARG A 6 -6.69 23.06 1.54
C ARG A 6 -7.53 23.88 0.58
N TYR A 7 -7.27 23.84 -0.73
CA TYR A 7 -8.04 24.61 -1.70
C TYR A 7 -9.50 24.12 -1.77
N LEU A 8 -9.69 22.80 -1.76
CA LEU A 8 -11.02 22.20 -1.83
C LEU A 8 -11.81 22.38 -0.53
N ASN A 9 -11.16 22.27 0.63
CA ASN A 9 -11.77 22.56 1.93
C ASN A 9 -12.25 24.03 2.03
N LEU A 10 -11.60 24.97 1.35
CA LEU A 10 -12.07 26.37 1.28
C LEU A 10 -13.27 26.56 0.34
N ARG A 11 -13.39 25.74 -0.70
CA ARG A 11 -14.44 25.87 -1.73
C ARG A 11 -15.70 25.07 -1.41
N LEU A 12 -15.57 24.00 -0.63
CA LEU A 12 -16.65 23.06 -0.30
C LEU A 12 -16.85 23.01 1.21
N PRO A 13 -17.41 24.05 1.85
CA PRO A 13 -17.47 24.17 3.31
C PRO A 13 -18.35 23.11 4.00
N GLN A 14 -19.19 22.40 3.23
CA GLN A 14 -20.04 21.30 3.72
C GLN A 14 -19.35 19.93 3.62
N ALA A 15 -18.13 19.87 3.07
CA ALA A 15 -17.34 18.65 2.95
C ALA A 15 -16.02 18.82 3.70
N LYS A 16 -15.50 17.71 4.25
CA LYS A 16 -14.16 17.65 4.83
C LYS A 16 -13.31 16.70 4.01
N LEU A 17 -12.30 17.25 3.34
CA LEU A 17 -11.40 16.49 2.48
C LEU A 17 -10.06 16.31 3.19
N VAL A 18 -9.70 15.05 3.39
CA VAL A 18 -8.40 14.60 3.90
C VAL A 18 -7.67 13.85 2.79
N TYR A 19 -6.38 14.15 2.62
CA TYR A 19 -5.53 13.45 1.65
C TYR A 19 -4.68 12.43 2.37
N ILE A 20 -4.77 11.18 1.95
CA ILE A 20 -4.00 10.05 2.50
C ILE A 20 -2.89 9.72 1.49
N ASP A 21 -1.64 9.91 1.89
CA ASP A 21 -0.49 9.68 1.01
C ASP A 21 0.00 8.22 1.04
N LEU A 22 -0.83 7.29 0.53
CA LEU A 22 -0.45 5.87 0.45
C LEU A 22 0.77 5.65 -0.44
N HIS A 23 0.96 6.49 -1.47
CA HIS A 23 2.12 6.41 -2.35
C HIS A 23 3.42 6.73 -1.60
N GLY A 24 3.42 7.79 -0.78
CA GLY A 24 4.55 8.11 0.08
C GLY A 24 4.89 6.99 1.07
N ILE A 25 3.87 6.37 1.69
CA ILE A 25 4.06 5.21 2.58
C ILE A 25 4.64 4.03 1.81
N MET A 26 4.13 3.74 0.62
CA MET A 26 4.61 2.63 -0.21
C MET A 26 6.07 2.83 -0.63
N LEU A 27 6.45 4.04 -1.08
CA LEU A 27 7.83 4.35 -1.44
C LEU A 27 8.79 4.15 -0.26
N ASP A 28 8.39 4.61 0.94
CA ASP A 28 9.16 4.43 2.16
C ASP A 28 9.36 2.94 2.49
N ILE A 29 8.31 2.11 2.36
CA ILE A 29 8.42 0.65 2.48
C ILE A 29 9.38 0.07 1.44
N LEU A 30 9.31 0.47 0.18
CA LEU A 30 10.17 -0.06 -0.89
C LEU A 30 11.65 0.27 -0.66
N TYR A 31 11.95 1.50 -0.23
CA TYR A 31 13.33 1.92 0.04
C TYR A 31 13.88 1.38 1.36
N ASN A 32 13.03 1.23 2.39
CA ASN A 32 13.43 0.83 3.74
C ASN A 32 12.87 -0.54 4.17
N LYS A 33 12.61 -1.44 3.21
CA LYS A 33 11.86 -2.70 3.41
C LYS A 33 12.27 -3.52 4.64
N THR A 34 13.56 -3.59 4.93
CA THR A 34 14.10 -4.36 6.06
C THR A 34 13.70 -3.78 7.41
N GLN A 35 13.51 -2.46 7.52
CA GLN A 35 13.02 -1.80 8.74
C GLN A 35 11.57 -2.17 9.04
N TYR A 36 10.81 -2.53 8.01
CA TYR A 36 9.43 -3.01 8.12
C TYR A 36 9.33 -4.54 8.24
N GLY A 37 10.45 -5.26 8.25
CA GLY A 37 10.49 -6.72 8.32
C GLY A 37 10.28 -7.43 6.98
N PHE A 38 10.32 -6.71 5.85
CA PHE A 38 10.23 -7.30 4.52
C PHE A 38 11.61 -7.62 3.94
N GLU A 39 11.68 -8.75 3.23
CA GLU A 39 12.89 -9.23 2.54
C GLU A 39 12.80 -8.96 1.03
N VAL A 40 11.61 -9.08 0.44
CA VAL A 40 11.40 -9.05 -1.01
C VAL A 40 10.40 -7.97 -1.42
N SER A 41 10.80 -7.14 -2.38
CA SER A 41 10.01 -5.99 -2.87
C SER A 41 9.99 -5.83 -4.38
N ASP A 42 10.60 -6.75 -5.14
CA ASP A 42 10.78 -6.68 -6.58
C ASP A 42 9.93 -7.71 -7.36
N ARG A 43 9.19 -8.56 -6.64
CA ARG A 43 8.34 -9.62 -7.20
C ARG A 43 7.18 -9.96 -6.26
N GLY A 44 6.14 -10.56 -6.81
CA GLY A 44 5.00 -11.08 -6.04
C GLY A 44 5.34 -12.35 -5.27
N CYS A 45 4.67 -12.55 -4.14
CA CYS A 45 4.73 -13.77 -3.33
C CYS A 45 4.07 -14.98 -3.99
N CYS A 46 3.01 -14.72 -4.75
CA CYS A 46 2.23 -15.71 -5.46
C CYS A 46 2.55 -15.67 -6.96
N GLY A 47 2.68 -16.86 -7.56
CA GLY A 47 3.06 -17.02 -8.97
C GLY A 47 4.56 -17.24 -9.13
N SER A 48 5.11 -17.01 -10.33
CA SER A 48 6.54 -17.27 -10.60
C SER A 48 7.45 -16.11 -10.17
N GLY A 49 6.87 -14.94 -9.93
CA GLY A 49 7.62 -13.72 -9.64
C GLY A 49 8.30 -13.09 -10.86
N LEU A 50 7.98 -13.52 -12.09
CA LEU A 50 8.50 -12.99 -13.35
C LEU A 50 7.35 -12.51 -14.25
N ILE A 51 7.14 -11.19 -14.29
CA ILE A 51 6.17 -10.47 -15.15
C ILE A 51 4.77 -11.12 -15.17
N GLU A 52 4.02 -10.95 -14.08
CA GLU A 52 2.77 -11.66 -13.82
C GLU A 52 1.52 -10.79 -14.08
N ALA A 53 1.38 -10.23 -15.29
CA ALA A 53 0.09 -9.68 -15.73
C ALA A 53 -0.97 -10.80 -16.03
N GLY A 54 -0.74 -12.01 -15.49
CA GLY A 54 -1.50 -13.25 -15.62
C GLY A 54 -0.54 -14.46 -15.60
N PRO A 55 -0.98 -15.69 -15.27
CA PRO A 55 -2.28 -16.13 -14.74
C PRO A 55 -2.50 -15.77 -13.26
N LEU A 56 -3.75 -15.55 -12.87
CA LEU A 56 -4.10 -15.18 -11.51
C LEU A 56 -3.76 -16.30 -10.51
N CYS A 57 -3.41 -15.88 -9.30
CA CYS A 57 -3.25 -16.74 -8.14
C CYS A 57 -4.46 -17.65 -7.94
N ASN A 58 -4.21 -18.93 -7.77
CA ASN A 58 -5.22 -19.95 -7.50
C ASN A 58 -4.69 -20.94 -6.45
N PRO A 59 -5.50 -21.89 -5.97
CA PRO A 59 -5.08 -22.83 -4.93
C PRO A 59 -3.87 -23.71 -5.25
N PHE A 60 -3.48 -23.82 -6.53
CA PHE A 60 -2.31 -24.59 -6.98
C PHE A 60 -1.07 -23.72 -7.22
N SER A 61 -1.18 -22.39 -7.08
CA SER A 61 -0.06 -21.47 -7.22
C SER A 61 0.98 -21.74 -6.13
N GLN A 62 2.26 -21.64 -6.50
CA GLN A 62 3.32 -21.56 -5.50
C GLN A 62 3.19 -20.27 -4.72
N ILE A 63 3.35 -20.37 -3.40
CA ILE A 63 3.21 -19.28 -2.45
C ILE A 63 4.43 -19.25 -1.53
N CYS A 64 4.95 -18.04 -1.34
CA CYS A 64 6.01 -17.73 -0.39
C CYS A 64 5.45 -17.54 1.04
N ASP A 65 6.29 -17.07 1.99
CA ASP A 65 5.78 -16.45 3.23
C ASP A 65 5.36 -14.99 2.96
N PRO A 66 4.05 -14.67 2.89
CA PRO A 66 3.57 -13.35 2.50
C PRO A 66 3.94 -12.25 3.50
N LYS A 67 4.35 -12.59 4.72
CA LYS A 67 4.79 -11.59 5.72
C LYS A 67 6.15 -10.98 5.38
N LYS A 68 6.95 -11.67 4.56
CA LYS A 68 8.29 -11.23 4.14
C LYS A 68 8.28 -10.48 2.81
N PHE A 69 7.13 -10.38 2.14
CA PHE A 69 7.00 -9.81 0.80
C PHE A 69 6.15 -8.55 0.85
N VAL A 70 6.57 -7.54 0.09
CA VAL A 70 5.79 -6.31 -0.10
C VAL A 70 4.58 -6.56 -0.99
N PHE A 71 4.75 -7.37 -2.04
CA PHE A 71 3.71 -7.64 -3.04
C PHE A 71 3.16 -9.07 -2.96
N TRP A 72 1.84 -9.19 -3.05
CA TRP A 72 1.17 -10.48 -3.18
C TRP A 72 1.30 -11.02 -4.60
N ASP A 73 0.98 -10.21 -5.60
CA ASP A 73 1.12 -10.48 -7.03
C ASP A 73 1.84 -9.31 -7.72
N SER A 74 1.78 -9.17 -9.05
CA SER A 74 2.46 -8.07 -9.75
C SER A 74 1.88 -6.67 -9.50
N TYR A 75 0.73 -6.55 -8.84
CA TYR A 75 0.03 -5.29 -8.63
C TYR A 75 -0.35 -5.04 -7.17
N HIS A 76 -0.85 -6.05 -6.47
CA HIS A 76 -1.44 -5.91 -5.14
C HIS A 76 -0.38 -6.09 -4.05
N ALA A 77 -0.47 -5.24 -3.02
CA ALA A 77 0.35 -5.36 -1.82
C ALA A 77 -0.13 -6.54 -0.95
N THR A 78 0.77 -7.10 -0.13
CA THR A 78 0.40 -8.16 0.82
C THR A 78 -0.50 -7.63 1.94
N GLU A 79 -1.15 -8.54 2.67
CA GLU A 79 -1.90 -8.20 3.89
C GLU A 79 -1.02 -7.42 4.88
N ALA A 80 0.25 -7.80 5.03
CA ALA A 80 1.20 -7.14 5.92
C ALA A 80 1.40 -5.66 5.56
N VAL A 81 1.53 -5.33 4.27
CA VAL A 81 1.62 -3.93 3.81
C VAL A 81 0.28 -3.20 4.01
N ASN A 82 -0.85 -3.84 3.68
CA ASN A 82 -2.18 -3.24 3.88
C ASN A 82 -2.45 -2.93 5.35
N LYS A 83 -1.96 -3.74 6.28
CA LYS A 83 -2.03 -3.45 7.72
C LYS A 83 -1.26 -2.18 8.08
N ILE A 84 -0.05 -1.98 7.55
CA ILE A 84 0.74 -0.76 7.75
C ILE A 84 0.02 0.47 7.17
N PHE A 85 -0.59 0.34 5.99
CA PHE A 85 -1.41 1.41 5.41
C PHE A 85 -2.57 1.77 6.33
N ALA A 86 -3.33 0.79 6.80
CA ALA A 86 -4.46 1.02 7.69
C ALA A 86 -4.01 1.69 9.00
N GLU A 87 -2.96 1.19 9.65
CA GLU A 87 -2.42 1.76 10.89
C GLU A 87 -1.98 3.22 10.70
N ARG A 88 -1.18 3.51 9.67
CA ARG A 88 -0.73 4.89 9.39
C ARG A 88 -1.89 5.83 9.09
N THR A 89 -2.88 5.38 8.31
CA THR A 89 -4.05 6.19 8.00
C THR A 89 -4.88 6.46 9.25
N LEU A 90 -5.10 5.45 10.09
CA LEU A 90 -5.86 5.60 11.34
C LEU A 90 -5.15 6.52 12.35
N GLU A 91 -3.83 6.47 12.43
CA GLU A 91 -3.05 7.28 13.37
C GLU A 91 -2.86 8.73 12.89
N LYS A 92 -2.55 8.95 11.60
CA LYS A 92 -2.15 10.27 11.09
C LYS A 92 -3.30 11.04 10.43
N ASP A 93 -4.13 10.36 9.66
CA ASP A 93 -5.08 11.02 8.76
C ASP A 93 -6.50 11.00 9.33
N PHE A 94 -6.90 9.92 9.98
CA PHE A 94 -8.25 9.78 10.55
C PHE A 94 -8.61 10.87 11.56
N PRO A 95 -7.71 11.33 12.47
CA PRO A 95 -8.00 12.44 13.36
C PRO A 95 -8.30 13.76 12.63
N LEU A 96 -7.82 13.93 11.39
CA LEU A 96 -8.10 15.13 10.60
C LEU A 96 -9.57 15.20 10.14
N PHE A 97 -10.35 14.12 10.24
CA PHE A 97 -11.78 14.14 9.94
C PHE A 97 -12.64 14.74 11.07
N PHE A 98 -12.11 14.82 12.29
CA PHE A 98 -12.79 15.40 13.45
C PHE A 98 -12.13 16.71 13.90
#